data_AF-A0A0X3BLR8-F1
#
_entry.id   AF-A0A0X3BLR8-F1
#
_cell.length_a   1.000
_cell.length_b   1.000
_cell.length_c   1.000
_cell.angle_alpha   90.00
_cell.angle_beta   90.00
_cell.angle_gamma   90.00
#
_symmetry.space_group_name_H-M   'P 1'
#
loop_
_entity.id
_entity.type
_entity.pdbx_description
1 polymer ?
#
loop_
_entity_poly.entity_id
_entity_poly.type
_entity_poly.pdbx_seq_one_letter_code
_entity_poly.pdbx_strand_id
1 'polypeptide(L)'
;MIIADLFETRVEDKIEPVIKVAEREDEHKLAVEIGSYVVTPMIEKFLDDFLEHYTDTFLTKTTEIGIWISGYFGSGKSHLAKIMALLAENRTIENVPACERFESRLPPDGLRTASILRSLRRMDQCETSVLAFNLNTLSASKTRELPELLLSQYYLSRGYCNNLTYARVIEAELDRQGKIDELHAAFERLSHKKWADIRDNPTFFRKHLFAAASEVAPEIFPTPDDVKEALSEAERGTLINVSTLVDTVLDDLKRLEKERGKPQRFMWVMDETGQWIENNSGRLSRLQAFVEEAALKGQGRIWVAVTTHGDMGAIYKEARALDGDMKKIEGRFRFKPALTTENIEQVLENRLLRKRTEGRQVLQDLYERCGSGSLKGIGELANTLQVLPDCSEDAFVTYYPFLPYQVHLIPDIVKSLRSRGGRGEQMSGSTRTLLAITQDILRAGRVRYLKMEPGVLVRFDEIYHNLSGEGEVSQMCGLIFHGSPRWCLMQLSSRRR
;
A
#
# COMPACT_ATOMS: atom_id res chain seq x y z
N MET A 1 22.70 -27.49 -17.44
CA MET A 1 22.01 -26.61 -16.47
C MET A 1 21.80 -25.28 -17.16
N ILE A 2 20.58 -24.75 -17.16
CA ILE A 2 20.26 -23.41 -17.67
C ILE A 2 20.09 -22.42 -16.51
N ILE A 3 20.09 -21.11 -16.81
CA ILE A 3 19.95 -20.07 -15.79
C ILE A 3 18.67 -20.23 -14.95
N ALA A 4 17.56 -20.68 -15.54
CA ALA A 4 16.32 -20.95 -14.79
C ALA A 4 16.50 -21.97 -13.67
N ASP A 5 17.37 -22.98 -13.86
CA ASP A 5 17.60 -24.06 -12.88
C ASP A 5 18.35 -23.57 -11.63
N LEU A 6 18.97 -22.39 -11.70
CA LEU A 6 19.75 -21.82 -10.59
C LEU A 6 18.85 -21.33 -9.44
N PHE A 7 17.60 -20.96 -9.73
CA PHE A 7 16.72 -20.31 -8.77
C PHE A 7 15.87 -21.32 -7.99
N GLU A 8 15.65 -21.06 -6.71
CA GLU A 8 14.68 -21.81 -5.90
C GLU A 8 13.25 -21.48 -6.36
N THR A 9 12.97 -20.20 -6.59
CA THR A 9 11.67 -19.70 -7.05
C THR A 9 11.55 -19.80 -8.58
N ARG A 10 10.35 -20.09 -9.08
CA ARG A 10 10.04 -19.97 -10.50
C ARG A 10 9.91 -18.50 -10.90
N VAL A 11 10.98 -17.94 -11.45
CA VAL A 11 11.07 -16.54 -11.89
C VAL A 11 9.99 -16.16 -12.92
N GLU A 12 9.47 -17.15 -13.67
CA GLU A 12 8.45 -16.94 -14.70
C GLU A 12 7.05 -16.63 -14.13
N ASP A 13 6.78 -16.99 -12.87
CA ASP A 13 5.48 -16.80 -12.23
C ASP A 13 5.23 -15.31 -12.02
N LYS A 14 4.18 -14.78 -12.66
CA LYS A 14 3.90 -13.33 -12.66
C LYS A 14 3.67 -12.81 -11.25
N ILE A 15 4.46 -11.83 -10.84
CA ILE A 15 4.23 -11.07 -9.62
C ILE A 15 3.17 -10.01 -9.93
N GLU A 16 1.95 -10.19 -9.42
CA GLU A 16 0.90 -9.19 -9.58
C GLU A 16 1.31 -7.88 -8.89
N PRO A 17 1.24 -6.73 -9.57
CA PRO A 17 1.56 -5.44 -8.97
C PRO A 17 0.51 -5.08 -7.91
N VAL A 18 1.00 -4.75 -6.73
CA VAL A 18 0.26 -4.62 -5.48
C VAL A 18 -0.80 -3.49 -5.53
N ILE A 19 -2.06 -3.87 -5.23
CA ILE A 19 -3.24 -3.10 -4.76
C ILE A 19 -4.20 -2.52 -5.83
N LYS A 20 -5.44 -3.05 -5.83
CA LYS A 20 -6.67 -2.25 -5.95
C LYS A 20 -7.48 -2.34 -4.65
N VAL A 21 -8.04 -1.22 -4.20
CA VAL A 21 -8.88 -1.10 -2.98
C VAL A 21 -10.13 -2.00 -3.02
N ALA A 22 -10.50 -2.52 -4.20
CA ALA A 22 -11.62 -3.43 -4.41
C ALA A 22 -11.33 -4.92 -4.11
N GLU A 23 -10.13 -5.31 -3.69
CA GLU A 23 -9.72 -6.73 -3.60
C GLU A 23 -9.89 -7.38 -2.22
N ARG A 24 -10.63 -6.76 -1.28
CA ARG A 24 -10.91 -7.36 0.05
C ARG A 24 -11.70 -8.67 0.00
N GLU A 25 -12.43 -8.89 -1.09
CA GLU A 25 -13.34 -10.03 -1.28
C GLU A 25 -12.64 -11.27 -1.86
N ASP A 26 -11.42 -11.13 -2.41
CA ASP A 26 -10.66 -12.25 -2.97
C ASP A 26 -9.75 -12.84 -1.89
N GLU A 27 -10.30 -13.77 -1.10
CA GLU A 27 -9.55 -14.46 -0.05
C GLU A 27 -8.30 -15.17 -0.58
N HIS A 28 -8.37 -15.72 -1.78
CA HIS A 28 -7.25 -16.44 -2.39
C HIS A 28 -6.07 -15.51 -2.66
N LYS A 29 -6.32 -14.33 -3.23
CA LYS A 29 -5.26 -13.32 -3.43
C LYS A 29 -4.62 -12.90 -2.12
N LEU A 30 -5.40 -12.66 -1.07
CA LEU A 30 -4.88 -12.27 0.23
C LEU A 30 -4.05 -13.40 0.87
N ALA A 31 -4.49 -14.65 0.72
CA ALA A 31 -3.75 -15.83 1.17
C ALA A 31 -2.39 -15.94 0.48
N VAL A 32 -2.33 -15.77 -0.85
CA VAL A 32 -1.08 -15.78 -1.63
C VAL A 32 -0.17 -14.60 -1.25
N GLU A 33 -0.75 -13.44 -0.98
CA GLU A 33 0.01 -12.24 -0.61
C GLU A 33 0.71 -12.40 0.74
N ILE A 34 -0.01 -12.82 1.78
CA ILE A 34 0.60 -13.14 3.08
C ILE A 34 1.62 -14.28 2.93
N GLY A 35 1.25 -15.34 2.20
CA GLY A 35 2.09 -16.52 2.02
C GLY A 35 3.39 -16.29 1.24
N SER A 36 3.46 -15.22 0.44
CA SER A 36 4.64 -14.84 -0.33
C SER A 36 5.42 -13.65 0.26
N TYR A 37 5.03 -13.16 1.43
CA TYR A 37 5.68 -12.03 2.07
C TYR A 37 7.08 -12.40 2.59
N VAL A 38 8.06 -11.56 2.25
CA VAL A 38 9.44 -11.74 2.71
C VAL A 38 9.69 -10.86 3.92
N VAL A 39 10.04 -11.48 5.04
CA VAL A 39 10.41 -10.79 6.28
C VAL A 39 11.94 -10.68 6.34
N THR A 40 12.47 -9.52 5.97
CA THR A 40 13.90 -9.21 6.17
C THR A 40 14.15 -8.82 7.64
N PRO A 41 15.41 -8.83 8.13
CA PRO A 41 15.71 -8.43 9.51
C PRO A 41 15.20 -7.03 9.89
N MET A 42 15.18 -6.08 8.94
CA MET A 42 14.63 -4.75 9.19
C MET A 42 13.10 -4.78 9.31
N ILE A 43 12.42 -5.53 8.44
CA ILE A 43 10.96 -5.72 8.50
C ILE A 43 10.58 -6.47 9.78
N GLU A 44 11.35 -7.47 10.18
CA GLU A 44 11.19 -8.20 11.45
C GLU A 44 11.18 -7.23 12.63
N LYS A 45 12.15 -6.30 12.68
CA LYS A 45 12.17 -5.23 13.70
C LYS A 45 10.92 -4.35 13.67
N PHE A 46 10.51 -3.88 12.48
CA PHE A 46 9.33 -3.01 12.38
C PHE A 46 8.03 -3.70 12.79
N LEU A 47 7.88 -4.99 12.44
CA LEU A 47 6.72 -5.78 12.83
C LEU A 47 6.72 -6.08 14.32
N ASP A 48 7.87 -6.41 14.90
CA ASP A 48 8.01 -6.63 16.35
C ASP A 48 7.63 -5.38 17.13
N ASP A 49 8.26 -4.24 16.82
CA ASP A 49 7.99 -2.95 17.49
C ASP A 49 6.50 -2.56 17.39
N PHE A 50 5.88 -2.78 16.23
CA PHE A 50 4.45 -2.52 16.03
C PHE A 50 3.56 -3.49 16.80
N LEU A 51 3.78 -4.81 16.66
CA LEU A 51 2.91 -5.83 17.23
C LEU A 51 2.98 -5.84 18.76
N GLU A 52 4.16 -5.65 19.34
CA GLU A 52 4.34 -5.51 20.79
C GLU A 52 3.49 -4.35 21.31
N HIS A 53 3.70 -3.15 20.76
CA HIS A 53 2.95 -1.98 21.21
C HIS A 53 1.46 -2.06 20.90
N TYR A 54 1.08 -2.61 19.74
CA TYR A 54 -0.31 -2.80 19.35
C TYR A 54 -1.04 -3.71 20.34
N THR A 55 -0.47 -4.87 20.64
CA THR A 55 -1.07 -5.85 21.56
C THR A 55 -1.08 -5.37 23.01
N ASP A 56 -0.14 -4.51 23.41
CA ASP A 56 -0.15 -3.89 24.74
C ASP A 56 -1.33 -2.93 24.94
N THR A 57 -1.85 -2.34 23.86
CA THR A 57 -3.06 -1.51 23.95
C THR A 57 -4.31 -2.30 24.31
N PHE A 58 -4.29 -3.64 24.25
CA PHE A 58 -5.43 -4.46 24.66
C PHE A 58 -5.71 -4.31 26.16
N LEU A 59 -4.66 -4.04 26.95
CA LEU A 59 -4.74 -3.90 28.40
C LEU A 59 -4.45 -2.48 28.89
N THR A 60 -3.69 -1.71 28.11
CA THR A 60 -3.22 -0.38 28.51
C THR A 60 -3.71 0.71 27.56
N LYS A 61 -3.84 1.92 28.09
CA LYS A 61 -4.21 3.11 27.32
C LYS A 61 -2.95 3.79 26.80
N THR A 62 -2.97 4.26 25.56
CA THR A 62 -1.86 5.01 24.97
C THR A 62 -2.34 6.08 24.00
N THR A 63 -1.61 7.19 23.93
CA THR A 63 -1.78 8.21 22.88
C THR A 63 -0.92 7.94 21.65
N GLU A 64 -0.01 6.96 21.71
CA GLU A 64 0.95 6.66 20.66
C GLU A 64 0.37 5.68 19.64
N ILE A 65 -0.56 6.17 18.82
CA ILE A 65 -1.39 5.35 17.91
C ILE A 65 -1.01 5.45 16.43
N GLY A 66 -0.01 6.30 16.12
CA GLY A 66 0.38 6.65 14.77
C GLY A 66 1.54 5.79 14.24
N ILE A 67 1.38 5.29 13.01
CA ILE A 67 2.43 4.64 12.22
C ILE A 67 2.71 5.45 10.95
N TRP A 68 3.95 5.89 10.78
CA TRP A 68 4.42 6.69 9.65
C TRP A 68 5.40 5.88 8.80
N ILE A 69 4.92 5.32 7.70
CA ILE A 69 5.73 4.47 6.83
C ILE A 69 6.34 5.31 5.72
N SER A 70 7.66 5.43 5.72
CA SER A 70 8.41 6.26 4.78
C SER A 70 9.30 5.41 3.86
N GLY A 71 9.67 5.97 2.69
CA GLY A 71 10.47 5.29 1.68
C GLY A 71 10.15 5.75 0.25
N TYR A 72 11.01 5.44 -0.71
CA TYR A 72 10.82 5.85 -2.09
C TYR A 72 9.68 5.08 -2.78
N PHE A 73 9.29 5.46 -4.01
CA PHE A 73 8.21 4.78 -4.71
C PHE A 73 8.58 3.32 -5.05
N GLY A 74 7.68 2.36 -4.83
CA GLY A 74 7.94 0.96 -5.11
C GLY A 74 8.78 0.23 -4.05
N SER A 75 9.06 0.88 -2.91
CA SER A 75 9.78 0.26 -1.79
C SER A 75 8.97 -0.74 -0.96
N GLY A 76 7.68 -0.89 -1.26
CA GLY A 76 6.80 -1.80 -0.51
C GLY A 76 6.08 -1.18 0.69
N LYS A 77 6.03 0.16 0.83
CA LYS A 77 5.31 0.85 1.94
C LYS A 77 3.86 0.40 2.06
N SER A 78 3.11 0.44 0.96
CA SER A 78 1.71 0.04 0.91
C SER A 78 1.54 -1.44 1.25
N HIS A 79 2.49 -2.28 0.83
CA HIS A 79 2.49 -3.71 1.14
C HIS A 79 2.75 -3.96 2.63
N LEU A 80 3.74 -3.28 3.23
CA LEU A 80 3.98 -3.33 4.67
C LEU A 80 2.76 -2.84 5.47
N ALA A 81 2.17 -1.71 5.08
CA ALA A 81 0.97 -1.17 5.70
C ALA A 81 -0.19 -2.17 5.67
N LYS A 82 -0.37 -2.85 4.52
CA LYS A 82 -1.39 -3.87 4.31
C LYS A 82 -1.14 -5.11 5.16
N ILE A 83 0.11 -5.61 5.24
CA ILE A 83 0.45 -6.74 6.13
C ILE A 83 0.19 -6.36 7.59
N MET A 84 0.62 -5.19 8.04
CA MET A 84 0.32 -4.71 9.41
C MET A 84 -1.19 -4.67 9.68
N ALA A 85 -1.98 -4.19 8.71
CA ALA A 85 -3.43 -4.17 8.80
C ALA A 85 -4.04 -5.59 8.85
N LEU A 86 -3.61 -6.51 7.98
CA LEU A 86 -4.12 -7.88 7.93
C LEU A 86 -3.81 -8.63 9.23
N LEU A 87 -2.62 -8.41 9.79
CA LEU A 87 -2.25 -8.96 11.10
C LEU A 87 -3.11 -8.34 12.20
N ALA A 88 -3.31 -7.01 12.20
CA ALA A 88 -4.15 -6.30 13.16
C ALA A 88 -5.61 -6.78 13.15
N GLU A 89 -6.17 -6.99 11.95
CA GLU A 89 -7.53 -7.51 11.73
C GLU A 89 -7.66 -8.97 12.14
N ASN A 90 -6.58 -9.76 11.97
CA ASN A 90 -6.53 -11.21 12.14
C ASN A 90 -7.72 -11.97 11.53
N ARG A 91 -8.28 -11.46 10.41
CA ARG A 91 -9.40 -12.13 9.72
C ARG A 91 -9.00 -13.53 9.28
N THR A 92 -9.99 -14.43 9.27
CA THR A 92 -9.84 -15.76 8.66
C THR A 92 -9.83 -15.61 7.14
N ILE A 93 -8.87 -16.27 6.48
CA ILE A 93 -8.67 -16.24 5.02
C ILE A 93 -8.46 -17.68 4.54
N GLU A 94 -9.40 -18.20 3.75
CA GLU A 94 -9.45 -19.62 3.36
C GLU A 94 -9.39 -20.57 4.58
N ASN A 95 -10.18 -20.29 5.62
CA ASN A 95 -10.22 -21.04 6.90
C ASN A 95 -8.95 -20.98 7.77
N VAL A 96 -7.96 -20.16 7.43
CA VAL A 96 -6.75 -19.94 8.24
C VAL A 96 -6.68 -18.49 8.69
N PRO A 97 -6.52 -18.19 9.99
CA PRO A 97 -6.28 -16.83 10.48
C PRO A 97 -5.06 -16.17 9.83
N ALA A 98 -5.14 -14.87 9.54
CA ALA A 98 -4.05 -14.13 8.91
C ALA A 98 -2.74 -14.22 9.72
N CYS A 99 -2.81 -14.19 11.05
CA CYS A 99 -1.64 -14.32 11.93
C CYS A 99 -1.01 -15.71 11.82
N GLU A 100 -1.81 -16.80 11.87
CA GLU A 100 -1.32 -18.18 11.73
C GLU A 100 -0.62 -18.38 10.39
N ARG A 101 -1.22 -17.88 9.30
CA ARG A 101 -0.61 -17.94 7.96
C ARG A 101 0.73 -17.21 7.90
N PHE A 102 0.83 -16.07 8.59
CA PHE A 102 2.05 -15.26 8.63
C PHE A 102 3.18 -15.89 9.46
N GLU A 103 2.89 -16.76 10.44
CA GLU A 103 3.93 -17.42 11.25
C GLU A 103 4.95 -18.16 10.38
N SER A 104 4.48 -18.82 9.31
CA SER A 104 5.32 -19.54 8.34
C SER A 104 6.32 -18.65 7.57
N ARG A 105 6.15 -17.32 7.63
CA ARG A 105 6.99 -16.33 6.96
C ARG A 105 8.15 -15.85 7.82
N LEU A 106 8.10 -16.08 9.13
CA LEU A 106 9.13 -15.65 10.06
C LEU A 106 10.36 -16.55 9.91
N PRO A 107 11.58 -15.97 9.89
CA PRO A 107 12.80 -16.76 9.87
C PRO A 107 12.91 -17.55 11.20
N PRO A 108 13.11 -18.89 11.17
CA PRO A 108 13.16 -19.70 12.39
C PRO A 108 14.22 -19.22 13.41
N ASP A 109 15.37 -18.73 12.90
CA ASP A 109 16.49 -18.21 13.70
C ASP A 109 16.48 -16.67 13.80
N GLY A 110 15.34 -16.02 13.49
CA GLY A 110 15.19 -14.57 13.59
C GLY A 110 15.29 -14.07 15.03
N LEU A 111 16.03 -12.97 15.23
CA LEU A 111 16.28 -12.41 16.55
C LEU A 111 14.99 -12.01 17.29
N ARG A 112 13.92 -11.70 16.56
CA ARG A 112 12.65 -11.18 17.09
C ARG A 112 11.49 -12.12 16.85
N THR A 113 11.71 -13.25 16.19
CA THR A 113 10.68 -14.20 15.80
C THR A 113 9.89 -14.71 17.01
N ALA A 114 10.56 -15.05 18.11
CA ALA A 114 9.88 -15.46 19.35
C ALA A 114 9.00 -14.35 19.96
N SER A 115 9.41 -13.08 19.82
CA SER A 115 8.63 -11.93 20.29
C SER A 115 7.40 -11.71 19.41
N ILE A 116 7.59 -11.70 18.09
CA ILE A 116 6.51 -11.58 17.11
C ILE A 116 5.46 -12.68 17.32
N LEU A 117 5.88 -13.95 17.41
CA LEU A 117 4.98 -15.08 17.63
C LEU A 117 4.15 -14.92 18.92
N ARG A 118 4.74 -14.37 19.98
CA ARG A 118 4.02 -14.08 21.23
C ARG A 118 2.91 -13.03 21.00
N SER A 119 3.22 -11.97 20.27
CA SER A 119 2.25 -10.92 19.93
C SER A 119 1.16 -11.43 19.00
N LEU A 120 1.50 -12.22 17.98
CA LEU A 120 0.54 -12.85 17.06
C LEU A 120 -0.48 -13.73 17.81
N ARG A 121 -0.03 -14.50 18.80
CA ARG A 121 -0.91 -15.33 19.66
C ARG A 121 -1.84 -14.51 20.56
N ARG A 122 -1.56 -13.23 20.80
CA ARG A 122 -2.43 -12.33 21.58
C ARG A 122 -3.53 -11.69 20.74
N MET A 123 -3.45 -11.76 19.40
CA MET A 123 -4.37 -11.01 18.52
C MET A 123 -5.84 -11.39 18.74
N ASP A 124 -6.14 -12.65 19.08
CA ASP A 124 -7.51 -13.12 19.36
C ASP A 124 -8.15 -12.53 20.63
N GLN A 125 -7.37 -11.86 21.48
CA GLN A 125 -7.84 -11.15 22.66
C GLN A 125 -8.60 -9.86 22.30
N CYS A 126 -8.52 -9.41 21.05
CA CYS A 126 -9.09 -8.17 20.58
C CYS A 126 -9.66 -8.33 19.16
N GLU A 127 -10.75 -7.63 18.85
CA GLU A 127 -11.26 -7.56 17.49
C GLU A 127 -10.96 -6.20 16.88
N THR A 128 -10.46 -6.20 15.66
CA THR A 128 -10.00 -4.99 14.99
C THR A 128 -10.68 -4.84 13.66
N SER A 129 -11.43 -3.75 13.50
CA SER A 129 -11.90 -3.34 12.18
C SER A 129 -10.81 -2.53 11.48
N VAL A 130 -10.48 -2.90 10.25
CA VAL A 130 -9.51 -2.16 9.45
C VAL A 130 -10.22 -1.47 8.30
N LEU A 131 -9.81 -0.24 7.97
CA LEU A 131 -10.19 0.43 6.74
C LEU A 131 -8.96 0.98 6.02
N ALA A 132 -8.65 0.40 4.86
CA ALA A 132 -7.48 0.71 4.06
C ALA A 132 -7.87 1.26 2.69
N PHE A 133 -7.32 2.40 2.29
CA PHE A 133 -7.61 3.06 1.02
C PHE A 133 -6.47 3.99 0.60
N ASN A 134 -6.42 4.29 -0.69
CA ASN A 134 -5.52 5.29 -1.24
C ASN A 134 -6.19 6.67 -1.20
N LEU A 135 -5.62 7.61 -0.46
CA LEU A 135 -6.19 8.95 -0.28
C LEU A 135 -6.31 9.74 -1.60
N ASN A 136 -5.37 9.57 -2.53
CA ASN A 136 -5.41 10.25 -3.83
C ASN A 136 -6.63 9.83 -4.64
N THR A 137 -6.90 8.53 -4.70
CA THR A 137 -8.02 7.97 -5.49
C THR A 137 -9.38 8.47 -5.01
N LEU A 138 -9.56 8.66 -3.70
CA LEU A 138 -10.80 9.15 -3.11
C LEU A 138 -10.96 10.67 -3.20
N SER A 139 -9.85 11.42 -3.26
CA SER A 139 -9.83 12.89 -3.29
C SER A 139 -10.08 13.51 -4.67
N ALA A 140 -10.41 12.71 -5.69
CA ALA A 140 -10.71 13.20 -7.05
C ALA A 140 -11.83 14.27 -7.07
N SER A 141 -12.72 14.26 -6.08
CA SER A 141 -13.59 15.39 -5.77
C SER A 141 -12.84 16.42 -4.93
N LYS A 142 -12.38 17.51 -5.56
CA LYS A 142 -11.64 18.63 -4.92
C LYS A 142 -12.37 19.34 -3.77
N THR A 143 -13.61 18.97 -3.47
CA THR A 143 -14.51 19.72 -2.59
C THR A 143 -14.73 19.10 -1.21
N ARG A 144 -14.44 17.81 -0.99
CA ARG A 144 -14.67 17.16 0.31
C ARG A 144 -13.47 17.29 1.24
N GLU A 145 -13.78 17.57 2.50
CA GLU A 145 -12.78 17.67 3.56
C GLU A 145 -12.36 16.30 4.10
N LEU A 146 -11.18 16.22 4.73
CA LEU A 146 -10.67 14.94 5.26
C LEU A 146 -11.68 14.27 6.22
N PRO A 147 -12.28 14.95 7.22
CA PRO A 147 -13.23 14.30 8.13
C PRO A 147 -14.46 13.73 7.43
N GLU A 148 -14.98 14.43 6.41
CA GLU A 148 -16.11 13.97 5.60
C GLU A 148 -15.74 12.75 4.76
N LEU A 149 -14.55 12.75 4.17
CA LEU A 149 -14.03 11.63 3.40
C LEU A 149 -13.88 10.40 4.28
N LEU A 150 -13.23 10.54 5.45
CA LEU A 150 -13.05 9.45 6.39
C LEU A 150 -14.41 8.94 6.90
N LEU A 151 -15.33 9.82 7.31
CA LEU A 151 -16.65 9.42 7.79
C LEU A 151 -17.46 8.70 6.69
N SER A 152 -17.39 9.19 5.45
CA SER A 152 -18.03 8.54 4.30
C SER A 152 -17.47 7.13 4.07
N GLN A 153 -16.15 6.93 4.15
CA GLN A 153 -15.56 5.60 4.01
C GLN A 153 -15.91 4.69 5.20
N TYR A 154 -15.97 5.24 6.40
CA TYR A 154 -16.42 4.52 7.59
C TYR A 154 -17.83 3.96 7.39
N TYR A 155 -18.78 4.81 6.98
CA TYR A 155 -20.16 4.38 6.71
C TYR A 155 -20.28 3.37 5.57
N LEU A 156 -19.55 3.56 4.47
CA LEU A 156 -19.51 2.57 3.40
C LEU A 156 -19.03 1.20 3.90
N SER A 157 -18.04 1.17 4.81
CA SER A 157 -17.54 -0.08 5.41
C SER A 157 -18.54 -0.76 6.35
N ARG A 158 -19.49 0.01 6.89
CA ARG A 158 -20.62 -0.49 7.68
C ARG A 158 -21.77 -0.99 6.79
N GLY A 159 -21.69 -0.81 5.47
CA GLY A 159 -22.71 -1.21 4.53
C GLY A 159 -23.74 -0.12 4.20
N TYR A 160 -23.54 1.11 4.68
CA TYR A 160 -24.45 2.24 4.42
C TYR A 160 -24.26 2.80 3.01
N CYS A 161 -25.18 3.66 2.57
CA CYS A 161 -25.12 4.27 1.25
C CYS A 161 -24.00 5.33 1.11
N ASN A 162 -23.64 5.64 -0.14
CA ASN A 162 -22.61 6.63 -0.49
C ASN A 162 -23.06 8.09 -0.27
N ASN A 163 -24.29 8.33 0.18
CA ASN A 163 -24.76 9.65 0.58
C ASN A 163 -24.46 9.87 2.06
N LEU A 164 -23.41 10.63 2.35
CA LEU A 164 -22.94 10.93 3.70
C LEU A 164 -24.03 11.49 4.62
N THR A 165 -24.89 12.39 4.11
CA THR A 165 -25.94 12.98 4.93
C THR A 165 -27.01 11.96 5.29
N TYR A 166 -27.46 11.17 4.30
CA TYR A 166 -28.44 10.12 4.53
C TYR A 166 -27.91 9.05 5.49
N ALA A 167 -26.68 8.59 5.25
CA ALA A 167 -26.00 7.61 6.09
C ALA A 167 -25.87 8.08 7.54
N ARG A 168 -25.52 9.36 7.74
CA ARG A 168 -25.35 9.93 9.09
C ARG A 168 -26.67 10.14 9.84
N VAL A 169 -27.70 10.67 9.16
CA VAL A 169 -28.94 11.12 9.82
C VAL A 169 -29.91 9.96 9.98
N ILE A 170 -29.96 9.05 9.02
CA ILE A 170 -30.96 7.98 8.96
C ILE A 170 -30.31 6.63 9.28
N GLU A 171 -29.38 6.16 8.45
CA GLU A 171 -28.84 4.79 8.58
C GLU A 171 -28.10 4.58 9.91
N ALA A 172 -27.24 5.52 10.30
CA ALA A 172 -26.49 5.41 11.55
C ALA A 172 -27.39 5.45 12.80
N GLU A 173 -28.47 6.23 12.79
CA GLU A 173 -29.40 6.29 13.92
C GLU A 173 -30.30 5.05 13.98
N LEU A 174 -30.75 4.55 12.83
CA LEU A 174 -31.50 3.30 12.78
C LEU A 174 -30.65 2.07 13.12
N ASP A 175 -29.36 2.05 12.76
CA ASP A 175 -28.42 1.00 13.20
C ASP A 175 -28.24 1.02 14.73
N ARG A 176 -28.17 2.20 15.36
CA ARG A 176 -28.14 2.29 16.84
C ARG A 176 -29.39 1.70 17.50
N GLN A 177 -30.52 1.72 16.80
CA GLN A 177 -31.78 1.12 17.24
C GLN A 177 -31.93 -0.35 16.83
N GLY A 178 -30.95 -0.92 16.11
CA GLY A 178 -31.00 -2.30 15.61
C GLY A 178 -31.94 -2.50 14.41
N LYS A 179 -32.35 -1.43 13.73
CA LYS A 179 -33.34 -1.42 12.65
C LYS A 179 -32.74 -1.28 11.24
N ILE A 180 -31.42 -1.43 11.11
CA ILE A 180 -30.75 -1.26 9.80
C ILE A 180 -31.17 -2.33 8.79
N ASP A 181 -31.34 -3.57 9.24
CA ASP A 181 -31.78 -4.67 8.37
C ASP A 181 -33.23 -4.47 7.91
N GLU A 182 -34.09 -3.93 8.80
CA GLU A 182 -35.46 -3.56 8.46
C GLU A 182 -35.48 -2.44 7.41
N LEU A 183 -34.61 -1.44 7.54
CA LEU A 183 -34.48 -0.35 6.56
C LEU A 183 -34.05 -0.88 5.19
N HIS A 184 -33.03 -1.72 5.13
CA HIS A 184 -32.57 -2.33 3.88
C HIS A 184 -33.69 -3.20 3.27
N ALA A 185 -34.37 -4.02 4.06
CA ALA A 185 -35.46 -4.88 3.57
C ALA A 185 -36.66 -4.08 3.05
N ALA A 186 -37.09 -3.04 3.78
CA ALA A 186 -38.16 -2.14 3.34
C ALA A 186 -37.79 -1.47 2.02
N PHE A 187 -36.54 -1.04 1.89
CA PHE A 187 -36.02 -0.43 0.68
C PHE A 187 -36.00 -1.41 -0.51
N GLU A 188 -35.49 -2.63 -0.33
CA GLU A 188 -35.46 -3.64 -1.40
C GLU A 188 -36.88 -3.99 -1.88
N ARG A 189 -37.83 -4.07 -0.94
CA ARG A 189 -39.24 -4.33 -1.25
C ARG A 189 -39.88 -3.20 -2.06
N LEU A 190 -39.61 -1.93 -1.70
CA LEU A 190 -40.19 -0.75 -2.36
C LEU A 190 -39.54 -0.47 -3.72
N SER A 191 -38.24 -0.73 -3.86
CA SER A 191 -37.47 -0.45 -5.08
C SER A 191 -37.38 -1.63 -6.06
N HIS A 192 -37.71 -2.84 -5.61
CA HIS A 192 -37.53 -4.11 -6.34
C HIS A 192 -36.09 -4.35 -6.81
N LYS A 193 -35.12 -3.89 -6.03
CA LYS A 193 -33.69 -3.95 -6.32
C LYS A 193 -32.94 -4.35 -5.05
N LYS A 194 -31.78 -4.99 -5.22
CA LYS A 194 -30.93 -5.34 -4.09
C LYS A 194 -30.25 -4.10 -3.51
N TRP A 195 -30.04 -4.08 -2.20
CA TRP A 195 -29.36 -2.99 -1.51
C TRP A 195 -27.97 -2.71 -2.09
N ALA A 196 -27.22 -3.78 -2.40
CA ALA A 196 -25.89 -3.71 -2.98
C ALA A 196 -25.83 -2.92 -4.30
N ASP A 197 -26.89 -2.98 -5.13
CA ASP A 197 -26.95 -2.29 -6.43
C ASP A 197 -27.18 -0.78 -6.28
N ILE A 198 -27.61 -0.32 -5.11
CA ILE A 198 -28.14 1.02 -4.90
C ILE A 198 -27.29 1.83 -3.93
N ARG A 199 -26.55 1.17 -3.04
CA ARG A 199 -25.56 1.78 -2.15
C ARG A 199 -24.70 2.84 -2.85
N ASP A 200 -24.35 2.60 -4.11
CA ASP A 200 -23.47 3.46 -4.90
C ASP A 200 -24.19 4.66 -5.58
N ASN A 201 -25.52 4.61 -5.75
CA ASN A 201 -26.31 5.70 -6.34
C ASN A 201 -27.63 6.00 -5.57
N PRO A 202 -27.55 6.40 -4.30
CA PRO A 202 -28.73 6.69 -3.47
C PRO A 202 -29.57 7.85 -4.01
N THR A 203 -28.94 8.81 -4.72
CA THR A 203 -29.63 9.99 -5.26
C THR A 203 -30.73 9.62 -6.26
N PHE A 204 -30.48 8.61 -7.11
CA PHE A 204 -31.47 8.14 -8.08
C PHE A 204 -32.67 7.48 -7.38
N PHE A 205 -32.42 6.76 -6.28
CA PHE A 205 -33.43 6.02 -5.54
C PHE A 205 -34.01 6.77 -4.32
N ARG A 206 -33.75 8.08 -4.21
CA ARG A 206 -34.14 8.91 -3.04
C ARG A 206 -35.60 8.74 -2.61
N LYS A 207 -36.54 8.59 -3.56
CA LYS A 207 -37.96 8.43 -3.25
C LYS A 207 -38.22 7.14 -2.46
N HIS A 208 -37.58 6.04 -2.86
CA HIS A 208 -37.70 4.75 -2.19
C HIS A 208 -36.96 4.76 -0.85
N LEU A 209 -35.81 5.44 -0.75
CA LEU A 209 -35.08 5.62 0.51
C LEU A 209 -35.94 6.35 1.56
N PHE A 210 -36.56 7.47 1.17
CA PHE A 210 -37.38 8.25 2.09
C PHE A 210 -38.65 7.50 2.51
N ALA A 211 -39.27 6.77 1.58
CA ALA A 211 -40.40 5.90 1.89
C ALA A 211 -40.03 4.76 2.85
N ALA A 212 -38.88 4.11 2.65
CA ALA A 212 -38.38 3.06 3.53
C ALA A 212 -38.10 3.59 4.95
N ALA A 213 -37.44 4.75 5.06
CA ALA A 213 -37.17 5.37 6.36
C ALA A 213 -38.46 5.73 7.11
N SER A 214 -39.47 6.24 6.40
CA SER A 214 -40.80 6.53 6.96
C SER A 214 -41.55 5.27 7.40
N GLU A 215 -41.40 4.16 6.69
CA GLU A 215 -42.01 2.87 7.07
C GLU A 215 -41.38 2.27 8.34
N VAL A 216 -40.07 2.36 8.50
CA VAL A 216 -39.33 1.74 9.62
C VAL A 216 -39.36 2.61 10.89
N ALA A 217 -39.48 3.93 10.72
CA ALA A 217 -39.55 4.89 11.82
C ALA A 217 -40.73 5.86 11.67
N PRO A 218 -41.99 5.36 11.65
CA PRO A 218 -43.17 6.21 11.45
C PRO A 218 -43.41 7.20 12.60
N GLU A 219 -42.90 6.89 13.79
CA GLU A 219 -42.93 7.77 14.97
C GLU A 219 -42.07 9.03 14.79
N ILE A 220 -40.99 8.93 14.00
CA ILE A 220 -39.99 9.99 13.78
C ILE A 220 -40.23 10.67 12.43
N PHE A 221 -40.55 9.88 11.40
CA PHE A 221 -40.81 10.31 10.04
C PHE A 221 -42.18 9.81 9.57
N PRO A 222 -43.28 10.48 9.98
CA PRO A 222 -44.63 10.10 9.57
C PRO A 222 -44.82 10.07 8.05
N THR A 223 -44.08 10.93 7.33
CA THR A 223 -44.10 11.01 5.88
C THR A 223 -42.70 11.04 5.27
N PRO A 224 -42.54 10.66 3.98
CA PRO A 224 -41.27 10.80 3.27
C PRO A 224 -40.77 12.25 3.14
N ASP A 225 -41.67 13.24 3.27
CA ASP A 225 -41.28 14.66 3.24
C ASP A 225 -40.59 15.08 4.54
N ASP A 226 -40.93 14.49 5.69
CA ASP A 226 -40.24 14.73 6.96
C ASP A 226 -38.77 14.27 6.89
N VAL A 227 -38.51 13.14 6.22
CA VAL A 227 -37.14 12.65 5.95
C VAL A 227 -36.37 13.67 5.12
N LYS A 228 -37.00 14.23 4.08
CA LYS A 228 -36.37 15.22 3.22
C LYS A 228 -36.07 16.52 3.97
N GLU A 229 -36.96 16.97 4.85
CA GLU A 229 -36.77 18.14 5.70
C GLU A 229 -35.58 17.93 6.64
N ALA A 230 -35.55 16.81 7.37
CA ALA A 230 -34.44 16.46 8.27
C ALA A 230 -33.09 16.43 7.55
N LEU A 231 -33.03 15.88 6.33
CA LEU A 231 -31.81 15.88 5.52
C LEU A 231 -31.41 17.30 5.09
N SER A 232 -32.38 18.13 4.67
CA SER A 232 -32.11 19.51 4.26
C SER A 232 -31.64 20.38 5.43
N GLU A 233 -32.14 20.15 6.65
CA GLU A 233 -31.66 20.83 7.85
C GLU A 233 -30.24 20.40 8.21
N ALA A 234 -29.96 19.09 8.12
CA ALA A 234 -28.64 18.55 8.36
C ALA A 234 -27.57 19.08 7.37
N GLU A 235 -27.94 19.30 6.11
CA GLU A 235 -27.07 19.92 5.09
C GLU A 235 -26.79 21.40 5.39
N ARG A 236 -27.74 22.13 5.97
CA ARG A 236 -27.61 23.56 6.29
C ARG A 236 -26.85 23.83 7.59
N GLY A 237 -26.90 22.87 8.53
CA GLY A 237 -26.54 23.13 9.93
C GLY A 237 -25.29 22.46 10.47
N THR A 238 -24.69 21.45 9.81
CA THR A 238 -23.57 20.71 10.41
C THR A 238 -22.29 20.71 9.58
N LEU A 239 -21.23 21.30 10.15
CA LEU A 239 -19.85 21.04 9.72
C LEU A 239 -19.40 19.71 10.34
N ILE A 240 -19.10 18.73 9.49
CA ILE A 240 -18.49 17.48 9.95
C ILE A 240 -17.03 17.78 10.26
N ASN A 241 -16.70 17.77 11.56
CA ASN A 241 -15.35 18.02 12.03
C ASN A 241 -14.68 16.72 12.51
N VAL A 242 -13.39 16.83 12.83
CA VAL A 242 -12.57 15.72 13.32
C VAL A 242 -13.15 15.09 14.60
N SER A 243 -13.62 15.90 15.54
CA SER A 243 -14.21 15.42 16.80
C SER A 243 -15.42 14.52 16.51
N THR A 244 -16.35 14.97 15.68
CA THR A 244 -17.56 14.20 15.31
C THR A 244 -17.20 12.85 14.70
N LEU A 245 -16.19 12.80 13.82
CA LEU A 245 -15.68 11.55 13.25
C LEU A 245 -15.16 10.62 14.35
N VAL A 246 -14.26 11.10 15.21
CA VAL A 246 -13.64 10.29 16.27
C VAL A 246 -14.69 9.80 17.28
N ASP A 247 -15.61 10.67 17.69
CA ASP A 247 -16.68 10.34 18.63
C ASP A 247 -17.60 9.25 18.04
N THR A 248 -17.99 9.39 16.77
CA THR A 248 -18.82 8.38 16.07
C THR A 248 -18.16 7.01 16.08
N VAL A 249 -16.89 6.93 15.66
CA VAL A 249 -16.16 5.65 15.63
C VAL A 249 -16.01 5.07 17.04
N LEU A 250 -15.70 5.89 18.04
CA LEU A 250 -15.53 5.42 19.41
C LEU A 250 -16.83 4.91 20.05
N ASP A 251 -17.95 5.57 19.79
CA ASP A 251 -19.24 5.14 20.32
C ASP A 251 -19.69 3.83 19.68
N ASP A 252 -19.44 3.63 18.40
CA ASP A 252 -19.65 2.34 17.74
C ASP A 252 -18.73 1.24 18.29
N LEU A 253 -17.45 1.53 18.52
CA LEU A 253 -16.53 0.56 19.14
C LEU A 253 -16.98 0.18 20.55
N LYS A 254 -17.47 1.14 21.36
CA LYS A 254 -18.02 0.86 22.70
C LYS A 254 -19.28 -0.01 22.62
N ARG A 255 -20.14 0.21 21.64
CA ARG A 255 -21.34 -0.60 21.42
C ARG A 255 -20.95 -2.04 21.07
N LEU A 256 -20.08 -2.22 20.09
CA LEU A 256 -19.57 -3.54 19.68
C LEU A 256 -18.85 -4.26 20.83
N GLU A 257 -18.09 -3.53 21.65
CA GLU A 257 -17.40 -4.08 22.83
C GLU A 257 -18.40 -4.63 23.86
N LYS A 258 -19.55 -3.96 24.06
CA LYS A 258 -20.64 -4.44 24.92
C LYS A 258 -21.37 -5.65 24.33
N GLU A 259 -21.62 -5.65 23.03
CA GLU A 259 -22.33 -6.74 22.34
C GLU A 259 -21.51 -8.03 22.27
N ARG A 260 -20.20 -7.90 21.98
CA ARG A 260 -19.31 -9.05 21.73
C ARG A 260 -18.52 -9.49 22.96
N GLY A 261 -18.44 -8.66 24.00
CA GLY A 261 -17.70 -8.94 25.23
C GLY A 261 -16.17 -8.98 25.05
N LYS A 262 -15.66 -8.43 23.94
CA LYS A 262 -14.22 -8.34 23.63
C LYS A 262 -13.81 -6.91 23.32
N PRO A 263 -12.58 -6.49 23.70
CA PRO A 263 -12.02 -5.21 23.28
C PRO A 263 -12.13 -5.01 21.77
N GLN A 264 -12.59 -3.83 21.36
CA GLN A 264 -12.73 -3.45 19.96
C GLN A 264 -11.73 -2.36 19.59
N ARG A 265 -11.13 -2.48 18.40
CA ARG A 265 -10.18 -1.52 17.85
C ARG A 265 -10.56 -1.15 16.42
N PHE A 266 -10.11 0.01 15.99
CA PHE A 266 -10.23 0.45 14.59
C PHE A 266 -8.90 0.93 14.06
N MET A 267 -8.50 0.51 12.85
CA MET A 267 -7.27 0.94 12.21
C MET A 267 -7.55 1.58 10.84
N TRP A 268 -7.13 2.83 10.70
CA TRP A 268 -7.08 3.55 9.43
C TRP A 268 -5.75 3.28 8.73
N VAL A 269 -5.78 2.86 7.48
CA VAL A 269 -4.60 2.77 6.62
C VAL A 269 -4.79 3.70 5.43
N MET A 270 -4.08 4.82 5.46
CA MET A 270 -4.13 5.87 4.46
C MET A 270 -2.89 5.82 3.57
N ASP A 271 -3.04 5.16 2.43
CA ASP A 271 -1.96 5.03 1.46
C ASP A 271 -1.81 6.29 0.59
N GLU A 272 -0.58 6.57 0.18
CA GLU A 272 -0.14 7.74 -0.58
C GLU A 272 -0.51 9.09 0.05
N THR A 273 -0.54 9.15 1.39
CA THR A 273 -0.88 10.36 2.16
C THR A 273 0.05 11.52 1.81
N GLY A 274 1.35 11.25 1.57
CA GLY A 274 2.32 12.29 1.20
C GLY A 274 1.97 12.99 -0.13
N GLN A 275 1.45 12.25 -1.11
CA GLN A 275 1.01 12.82 -2.38
C GLN A 275 -0.34 13.53 -2.22
N TRP A 276 -1.25 13.04 -1.38
CA TRP A 276 -2.49 13.76 -1.09
C TRP A 276 -2.24 15.12 -0.43
N ILE A 277 -1.26 15.21 0.47
CA ILE A 277 -0.87 16.49 1.09
C ILE A 277 -0.27 17.44 0.04
N GLU A 278 0.62 16.93 -0.82
CA GLU A 278 1.29 17.72 -1.85
C GLU A 278 1.93 18.98 -1.20
N ASN A 279 1.55 20.18 -1.62
CA ASN A 279 1.97 21.45 -1.04
C ASN A 279 0.83 22.18 -0.28
N ASN A 280 -0.15 21.45 0.26
CA ASN A 280 -1.30 22.02 0.96
C ASN A 280 -1.18 21.93 2.50
N SER A 281 -0.84 23.04 3.14
CA SER A 281 -0.74 23.15 4.61
C SER A 281 -2.06 22.85 5.34
N GLY A 282 -3.21 23.13 4.71
CA GLY A 282 -4.53 22.85 5.27
C GLY A 282 -4.82 21.35 5.37
N ARG A 283 -4.49 20.59 4.32
CA ARG A 283 -4.61 19.11 4.31
C ARG A 283 -3.73 18.50 5.40
N LEU A 284 -2.49 18.96 5.49
CA LEU A 284 -1.54 18.55 6.51
C LEU A 284 -2.07 18.83 7.94
N SER A 285 -2.58 20.04 8.17
CA SER A 285 -3.16 20.44 9.46
C SER A 285 -4.39 19.61 9.84
N ARG A 286 -5.22 19.20 8.88
CA ARG A 286 -6.39 18.35 9.14
C ARG A 286 -6.02 16.93 9.50
N LEU A 287 -5.03 16.36 8.82
CA LEU A 287 -4.47 15.06 9.19
C LEU A 287 -3.88 15.11 10.60
N GLN A 288 -3.14 16.17 10.90
CA GLN A 288 -2.58 16.41 12.23
C GLN A 288 -3.67 16.44 13.30
N ALA A 289 -4.72 17.25 13.11
CA ALA A 289 -5.83 17.35 14.04
C ALA A 289 -6.53 16.00 14.23
N PHE A 290 -6.70 15.22 13.15
CA PHE A 290 -7.27 13.87 13.23
C PHE A 290 -6.46 12.92 14.10
N VAL A 291 -5.13 12.88 13.90
CA VAL A 291 -4.25 12.01 14.69
C VAL A 291 -4.23 12.43 16.16
N GLU A 292 -4.20 13.74 16.46
CA GLU A 292 -4.27 14.26 17.84
C GLU A 292 -5.58 13.89 18.53
N GLU A 293 -6.72 14.14 17.88
CA GLU A 293 -8.03 13.85 18.46
C GLU A 293 -8.21 12.35 18.69
N ALA A 294 -7.80 11.52 17.73
CA ALA A 294 -7.84 10.05 17.84
C ALA A 294 -6.93 9.54 18.97
N ALA A 295 -5.75 10.13 19.15
CA ALA A 295 -4.85 9.80 20.25
C ALA A 295 -5.46 10.16 21.62
N LEU A 296 -5.97 11.39 21.76
CA LEU A 296 -6.50 11.92 23.02
C LEU A 296 -7.76 11.18 23.47
N LYS A 297 -8.75 11.02 22.57
CA LYS A 297 -10.04 10.39 22.90
C LYS A 297 -9.99 8.87 22.76
N GLY A 298 -9.29 8.36 21.74
CA GLY A 298 -9.24 6.94 21.44
C GLY A 298 -8.34 6.14 22.38
N GLN A 299 -7.27 6.74 22.91
CA GLN A 299 -6.40 6.11 23.92
C GLN A 299 -5.95 4.68 23.58
N GLY A 300 -5.61 4.42 22.30
CA GLY A 300 -5.22 3.11 21.79
C GLY A 300 -6.35 2.34 21.12
N ARG A 301 -7.59 2.87 21.11
CA ARG A 301 -8.75 2.27 20.42
C ARG A 301 -8.77 2.54 18.92
N ILE A 302 -8.22 3.67 18.48
CA ILE A 302 -8.12 4.06 17.08
C ILE A 302 -6.64 4.16 16.72
N TRP A 303 -6.26 3.49 15.63
CA TRP A 303 -4.91 3.47 15.07
C TRP A 303 -4.89 4.12 13.70
N VAL A 304 -3.78 4.78 13.39
CA VAL A 304 -3.64 5.52 12.12
C VAL A 304 -2.28 5.20 11.50
N ALA A 305 -2.30 4.49 10.38
CA ALA A 305 -1.14 4.24 9.54
C ALA A 305 -1.19 5.12 8.28
N VAL A 306 -0.10 5.82 8.00
CA VAL A 306 0.06 6.65 6.80
C VAL A 306 1.30 6.22 6.04
N THR A 307 1.25 6.29 4.70
CA THR A 307 2.45 6.11 3.86
C THR A 307 2.85 7.42 3.21
N THR A 308 4.15 7.72 3.24
CA THR A 308 4.72 8.94 2.67
C THR A 308 6.00 8.64 1.90
N HIS A 309 6.41 9.59 1.05
CA HIS A 309 7.70 9.50 0.38
C HIS A 309 8.81 9.95 1.34
N GLY A 310 9.81 9.08 1.56
CA GLY A 310 10.82 9.28 2.61
C GLY A 310 11.83 10.41 2.36
N ASP A 311 11.75 11.10 1.23
CA ASP A 311 12.73 12.12 0.84
C ASP A 311 12.10 13.19 -0.07
N MET A 312 11.05 13.86 0.41
CA MET A 312 10.36 14.94 -0.31
C MET A 312 11.28 16.15 -0.57
N GLY A 313 12.27 16.40 0.31
CA GLY A 313 13.20 17.53 0.20
C GLY A 313 14.07 17.53 -1.07
N ALA A 314 14.28 16.35 -1.69
CA ALA A 314 15.02 16.21 -2.95
C ALA A 314 14.11 16.17 -4.20
N ILE A 315 12.84 15.78 -4.06
CA ILE A 315 11.97 15.43 -5.19
C ILE A 315 11.15 16.62 -5.70
N TYR A 316 10.82 17.59 -4.85
CA TYR A 316 10.06 18.78 -5.26
C TYR A 316 10.76 20.07 -4.79
N LYS A 317 11.18 20.91 -5.73
CA LYS A 317 11.67 22.27 -5.44
C LYS A 317 10.64 23.11 -4.65
N GLU A 318 9.36 22.78 -4.79
CA GLU A 318 8.23 23.45 -4.13
C GLU A 318 7.87 22.84 -2.75
N ALA A 319 8.19 21.56 -2.50
CA ALA A 319 7.92 20.89 -1.21
C ALA A 319 8.82 21.37 -0.06
N ARG A 320 9.87 22.15 -0.35
CA ARG A 320 10.72 22.76 0.68
C ARG A 320 9.95 23.68 1.63
N ALA A 321 8.82 24.25 1.19
CA ALA A 321 8.00 25.11 2.05
C ALA A 321 7.29 24.33 3.18
N LEU A 322 6.98 23.04 2.96
CA LEU A 322 6.25 22.19 3.90
C LEU A 322 7.11 21.10 4.54
N ASP A 323 8.36 20.92 4.11
CA ASP A 323 9.28 19.93 4.66
C ASP A 323 9.47 20.07 6.19
N GLY A 324 9.52 21.33 6.67
CA GLY A 324 9.61 21.62 8.10
C GLY A 324 8.35 21.22 8.89
N ASP A 325 7.16 21.46 8.34
CA ASP A 325 5.90 21.11 9.02
C ASP A 325 5.59 19.62 8.92
N MET A 326 5.98 18.97 7.84
CA MET A 326 5.90 17.52 7.68
C MET A 326 6.75 16.80 8.74
N LYS A 327 8.00 17.25 8.96
CA LYS A 327 8.87 16.72 10.02
C LYS A 327 8.30 16.91 11.42
N LYS A 328 7.62 18.03 11.68
CA LYS A 328 6.93 18.24 12.96
C LYS A 328 5.82 17.22 13.18
N ILE A 329 5.05 16.91 12.14
CA ILE A 329 3.96 15.92 12.24
C ILE A 329 4.52 14.52 12.35
N GLU A 330 5.50 14.15 11.51
CA GLU A 330 6.24 12.89 11.64
C GLU A 330 6.76 12.69 13.07
N GLY A 331 7.26 13.74 13.71
CA GLY A 331 7.69 13.73 15.11
C GLY A 331 6.65 13.24 16.11
N ARG A 332 5.35 13.32 15.78
CA ARG A 332 4.22 12.89 16.62
C ARG A 332 3.88 11.41 16.47
N PHE A 333 4.41 10.77 15.43
CA PHE A 333 4.25 9.33 15.22
C PHE A 333 5.35 8.61 15.99
N ARG A 334 4.97 7.66 16.86
CA ARG A 334 5.92 6.81 17.58
C ARG A 334 6.63 5.86 16.61
N PHE A 335 5.88 5.20 15.75
CA PHE A 335 6.41 4.22 14.80
C PHE A 335 6.73 4.88 13.47
N LYS A 336 7.99 4.81 13.06
CA LYS A 336 8.50 5.44 11.83
C LYS A 336 9.32 4.44 11.00
N PRO A 337 8.71 3.35 10.51
CA PRO A 337 9.42 2.40 9.65
C PRO A 337 9.83 3.09 8.35
N ALA A 338 11.15 3.16 8.13
CA ALA A 338 11.75 3.72 6.92
C ALA A 338 12.25 2.58 6.03
N LEU A 339 11.64 2.42 4.85
CA LEU A 339 12.04 1.41 3.87
C LEU A 339 13.15 1.97 2.98
N THR A 340 14.35 1.42 3.16
CA THR A 340 15.57 1.79 2.43
C THR A 340 15.79 0.93 1.18
N THR A 341 16.76 1.31 0.34
CA THR A 341 17.12 0.55 -0.86
C THR A 341 17.63 -0.84 -0.52
N GLU A 342 18.43 -0.98 0.54
CA GLU A 342 19.01 -2.25 0.98
C GLU A 342 17.93 -3.27 1.34
N ASN A 343 16.80 -2.83 1.93
CA ASN A 343 15.68 -3.72 2.20
C ASN A 343 15.09 -4.31 0.91
N ILE A 344 15.03 -3.51 -0.16
CA ILE A 344 14.36 -3.89 -1.40
C ILE A 344 15.27 -4.81 -2.21
N GLU A 345 16.59 -4.62 -2.10
CA GLU A 345 17.59 -5.57 -2.59
C GLU A 345 17.47 -6.92 -1.87
N GLN A 346 17.35 -6.94 -0.54
CA GLN A 346 17.14 -8.18 0.22
C GLN A 346 15.79 -8.85 -0.12
N VAL A 347 14.74 -8.06 -0.33
CA VAL A 347 13.44 -8.59 -0.78
C VAL A 347 13.55 -9.16 -2.20
N LEU A 348 14.27 -8.49 -3.10
CA LEU A 348 14.54 -8.98 -4.45
C LEU A 348 15.30 -10.32 -4.41
N GLU A 349 16.36 -10.39 -3.61
CA GLU A 349 17.12 -11.60 -3.39
C GLU A 349 16.21 -12.74 -2.93
N ASN A 350 15.54 -12.58 -1.79
CA ASN A 350 14.78 -13.65 -1.17
C ASN A 350 13.56 -14.08 -2.00
N ARG A 351 12.94 -13.15 -2.75
CA ARG A 351 11.73 -13.42 -3.51
C ARG A 351 12.00 -13.95 -4.92
N LEU A 352 12.99 -13.38 -5.60
CA LEU A 352 13.23 -13.63 -7.03
C LEU A 352 14.57 -14.31 -7.30
N LEU A 353 15.65 -13.84 -6.67
CA LEU A 353 17.01 -14.24 -7.03
C LEU A 353 17.59 -15.36 -6.14
N ARG A 354 16.82 -15.87 -5.18
CA ARG A 354 17.26 -16.92 -4.24
C ARG A 354 17.75 -18.14 -5.01
N LYS A 355 18.99 -18.52 -4.75
CA LYS A 355 19.71 -19.59 -5.46
C LYS A 355 19.59 -20.92 -4.75
N ARG A 356 19.42 -22.00 -5.51
CA ARG A 356 19.57 -23.37 -5.00
C ARG A 356 21.02 -23.61 -4.59
N THR A 357 21.25 -24.56 -3.69
CA THR A 357 22.60 -24.97 -3.27
C THR A 357 23.50 -25.33 -4.46
N GLU A 358 23.01 -26.14 -5.39
CA GLU A 358 23.74 -26.49 -6.62
C GLU A 358 24.02 -25.28 -7.51
N GLY A 359 23.04 -24.38 -7.64
CA GLY A 359 23.17 -23.16 -8.44
C GLY A 359 24.21 -22.19 -7.87
N ARG A 360 24.32 -22.10 -6.53
CA ARG A 360 25.38 -21.31 -5.88
C ARG A 360 26.76 -21.84 -6.25
N GLN A 361 27.00 -23.15 -6.12
CA GLN A 361 28.29 -23.75 -6.45
C GLN A 361 28.71 -23.48 -7.90
N VAL A 362 27.78 -23.63 -8.85
CA VAL A 362 28.04 -23.34 -10.27
C VAL A 362 28.48 -21.89 -10.49
N LEU A 363 27.86 -20.94 -9.79
CA LEU A 363 28.20 -19.52 -9.91
C LEU A 363 29.52 -19.15 -9.23
N GLN A 364 29.86 -19.80 -8.11
CA GLN A 364 31.16 -19.63 -7.45
C GLN A 364 32.29 -20.12 -8.35
N ASP A 365 32.16 -21.34 -8.89
CA ASP A 365 33.13 -21.88 -9.84
C ASP A 365 33.28 -21.00 -11.08
N LEU A 366 32.18 -20.39 -11.55
CA LEU A 366 32.19 -19.48 -12.69
C LEU A 366 32.95 -18.18 -12.35
N TYR A 367 32.72 -17.62 -11.16
CA TYR A 367 33.42 -16.43 -10.68
C TYR A 367 34.94 -16.68 -10.61
N GLU A 368 35.35 -17.83 -10.06
CA GLU A 368 36.75 -18.23 -10.00
C GLU A 368 37.35 -18.42 -11.41
N ARG A 369 36.65 -19.14 -12.30
CA ARG A 369 37.12 -19.44 -13.66
C ARG A 369 37.29 -18.19 -14.54
N CYS A 370 36.36 -17.23 -14.43
CA CYS A 370 36.42 -15.99 -15.20
C CYS A 370 37.53 -15.03 -14.73
N GLY A 371 38.15 -15.31 -13.58
CA GLY A 371 39.13 -14.45 -12.93
C GLY A 371 38.46 -13.26 -12.25
N SER A 372 38.57 -13.21 -10.92
CA SER A 372 37.97 -12.17 -10.07
C SER A 372 38.29 -10.74 -10.54
N GLY A 373 39.48 -10.51 -11.12
CA GLY A 373 39.88 -9.19 -11.65
C GLY A 373 39.07 -8.72 -12.88
N SER A 374 38.70 -9.61 -13.79
CA SER A 374 37.93 -9.25 -14.99
C SER A 374 36.46 -8.98 -14.66
N LEU A 375 35.87 -9.79 -13.78
CA LEU A 375 34.50 -9.56 -13.31
C LEU A 375 34.38 -8.30 -12.43
N LYS A 376 35.38 -8.03 -11.57
CA LYS A 376 35.44 -6.77 -10.82
C LYS A 376 35.59 -5.56 -11.75
N GLY A 377 36.44 -5.65 -12.78
CA GLY A 377 36.60 -4.57 -13.74
C GLY A 377 35.33 -4.19 -14.52
N ILE A 378 34.38 -5.13 -14.69
CA ILE A 378 33.08 -4.88 -15.34
C ILE A 378 31.99 -4.53 -14.30
N GLY A 379 32.07 -5.12 -13.10
CA GLY A 379 31.09 -5.00 -12.03
C GLY A 379 31.30 -3.81 -11.09
N GLU A 380 32.46 -3.15 -11.13
CA GLU A 380 32.77 -2.00 -10.28
C GLU A 380 32.97 -0.75 -11.13
N LEU A 381 32.13 0.27 -10.91
CA LEU A 381 32.25 1.55 -11.59
C LEU A 381 33.30 2.42 -10.88
N ALA A 382 34.28 2.93 -11.63
CA ALA A 382 35.28 3.85 -11.12
C ALA A 382 34.79 5.31 -11.12
N ASN A 383 35.31 6.14 -10.22
CA ASN A 383 35.04 7.58 -10.11
C ASN A 383 33.54 7.94 -9.93
N THR A 384 32.81 7.13 -9.18
CA THR A 384 31.40 7.40 -8.89
C THR A 384 31.27 8.43 -7.76
N LEU A 385 30.25 9.29 -7.86
CA LEU A 385 29.89 10.24 -6.79
C LEU A 385 29.24 9.55 -5.59
N GLN A 386 28.73 8.34 -5.78
CA GLN A 386 28.07 7.52 -4.78
C GLN A 386 28.85 6.23 -4.54
N VAL A 387 28.75 5.70 -3.32
CA VAL A 387 29.30 4.38 -2.96
C VAL A 387 28.38 3.32 -3.56
N LEU A 388 28.94 2.45 -4.40
CA LEU A 388 28.22 1.33 -5.00
C LEU A 388 28.71 0.02 -4.39
N PRO A 389 27.87 -1.02 -4.35
CA PRO A 389 28.28 -2.34 -3.87
C PRO A 389 29.42 -2.89 -4.73
N ASP A 390 30.33 -3.63 -4.08
CA ASP A 390 31.44 -4.29 -4.75
C ASP A 390 30.97 -5.51 -5.56
N CYS A 391 31.81 -5.96 -6.50
CA CYS A 391 31.55 -7.20 -7.24
C CYS A 391 32.31 -8.35 -6.56
N SER A 392 32.05 -8.55 -5.27
CA SER A 392 32.53 -9.70 -4.51
C SER A 392 31.89 -11.00 -5.02
N GLU A 393 32.51 -12.15 -4.72
CA GLU A 393 31.96 -13.45 -5.11
C GLU A 393 30.53 -13.65 -4.58
N ASP A 394 30.31 -13.31 -3.31
CA ASP A 394 28.99 -13.43 -2.66
C ASP A 394 27.95 -12.52 -3.31
N ALA A 395 28.29 -11.26 -3.57
CA ALA A 395 27.40 -10.33 -4.27
C ALA A 395 27.11 -10.78 -5.71
N PHE A 396 28.11 -11.31 -6.42
CA PHE A 396 27.93 -11.87 -7.75
C PHE A 396 26.95 -13.06 -7.73
N VAL A 397 27.15 -14.03 -6.85
CA VAL A 397 26.29 -15.21 -6.71
C VAL A 397 24.86 -14.79 -6.37
N THR A 398 24.72 -13.81 -5.48
CA THR A 398 23.43 -13.29 -5.01
C THR A 398 22.63 -12.63 -6.13
N TYR A 399 23.25 -11.70 -6.87
CA TYR A 399 22.54 -10.88 -7.86
C TYR A 399 22.52 -11.46 -9.28
N TYR A 400 23.30 -12.51 -9.57
CA TYR A 400 23.34 -13.14 -10.88
C TYR A 400 21.93 -13.47 -11.40
N PRO A 401 21.59 -13.15 -12.67
CA PRO A 401 22.48 -12.68 -13.76
C PRO A 401 22.71 -11.16 -13.84
N PHE A 402 22.30 -10.40 -12.84
CA PHE A 402 22.57 -8.96 -12.75
C PHE A 402 23.90 -8.71 -12.03
N LEU A 403 24.51 -7.57 -12.30
CA LEU A 403 25.65 -7.09 -11.52
C LEU A 403 25.15 -6.29 -10.30
N PRO A 404 25.85 -6.33 -9.14
CA PRO A 404 25.38 -5.68 -7.91
C PRO A 404 25.04 -4.21 -8.08
N TYR A 405 25.89 -3.45 -8.79
CA TYR A 405 25.66 -2.03 -9.05
C TYR A 405 24.38 -1.77 -9.86
N GLN A 406 23.96 -2.70 -10.73
CA GLN A 406 22.76 -2.52 -11.57
C GLN A 406 21.51 -2.56 -10.71
N VAL A 407 21.45 -3.54 -9.79
CA VAL A 407 20.35 -3.71 -8.85
C VAL A 407 20.23 -2.48 -7.95
N HIS A 408 21.37 -1.96 -7.47
CA HIS A 408 21.44 -0.75 -6.65
C HIS A 408 20.99 0.51 -7.38
N LEU A 409 21.30 0.64 -8.67
CA LEU A 409 21.00 1.85 -9.47
C LEU A 409 19.55 1.94 -9.96
N ILE A 410 18.88 0.82 -10.20
CA ILE A 410 17.50 0.80 -10.75
C ILE A 410 16.55 1.68 -9.94
N PRO A 411 16.48 1.59 -8.60
CA PRO A 411 15.68 2.46 -7.76
C PRO A 411 15.92 3.95 -7.98
N ASP A 412 17.19 4.37 -8.04
CA ASP A 412 17.57 5.78 -8.20
C ASP A 412 17.23 6.33 -9.58
N ILE A 413 17.34 5.49 -10.62
CA ILE A 413 16.93 5.83 -11.98
C ILE A 413 15.42 6.04 -12.02
N VAL A 414 14.64 5.13 -11.44
CA VAL A 414 13.18 5.25 -11.38
C VAL A 414 12.75 6.48 -10.57
N LYS A 415 13.43 6.78 -9.45
CA LYS A 415 13.22 7.99 -8.64
C LYS A 415 13.48 9.25 -9.47
N SER A 416 14.60 9.29 -10.20
CA SER A 416 15.03 10.44 -11.01
C SER A 416 14.15 10.70 -12.24
N LEU A 417 13.66 9.64 -12.88
CA LEU A 417 12.76 9.77 -14.04
C LEU A 417 11.43 10.42 -13.66
N ARG A 418 10.89 10.08 -12.47
CA ARG A 418 9.65 10.71 -11.97
C ARG A 418 9.83 12.17 -11.59
N SER A 419 10.95 12.52 -10.94
CA SER A 419 11.15 13.89 -10.46
C SER A 419 11.37 14.91 -11.58
N ARG A 420 11.88 14.48 -12.74
CA ARG A 420 12.14 15.35 -13.90
C ARG A 420 11.05 15.28 -14.98
N GLY A 421 10.32 14.17 -15.06
CA GLY A 421 9.29 13.96 -16.08
C GLY A 421 7.96 14.56 -15.68
N GLY A 422 7.64 15.77 -16.15
CA GLY A 422 6.30 16.38 -16.06
C GLY A 422 5.18 15.65 -16.83
N ARG A 423 5.34 14.35 -17.13
CA ARG A 423 4.34 13.46 -17.72
C ARG A 423 3.80 12.53 -16.63
N GLY A 424 2.92 13.09 -15.80
CA GLY A 424 2.34 12.43 -14.62
C GLY A 424 1.46 11.20 -14.92
N GLU A 425 1.06 10.97 -16.17
CA GLU A 425 0.09 9.91 -16.49
C GLU A 425 0.70 8.60 -17.03
N GLN A 426 1.88 8.61 -17.67
CA GLN A 426 2.48 7.38 -18.22
C GLN A 426 3.43 6.63 -17.28
N MET A 427 3.69 7.18 -16.09
CA MET A 427 4.56 6.58 -15.08
C MET A 427 3.84 6.26 -13.75
N SER A 428 2.51 6.41 -13.71
CA SER A 428 1.69 6.21 -12.51
C SER A 428 1.42 4.74 -12.16
N GLY A 429 1.88 3.79 -12.98
CA GLY A 429 1.68 2.37 -12.73
C GLY A 429 2.50 1.83 -11.55
N SER A 430 1.87 0.97 -10.76
CA SER A 430 2.44 0.01 -9.80
C SER A 430 3.43 -1.01 -10.43
N THR A 431 3.80 -0.79 -11.70
CA THR A 431 4.43 -1.75 -12.63
C THR A 431 5.92 -1.50 -12.85
N ARG A 432 6.49 -0.41 -12.30
CA ARG A 432 7.93 -0.09 -12.40
C ARG A 432 8.60 -0.06 -11.02
N THR A 433 8.58 -1.22 -10.34
CA THR A 433 9.34 -1.48 -9.11
C THR A 433 10.62 -2.25 -9.43
N LEU A 434 11.62 -2.27 -8.53
CA LEU A 434 12.85 -3.06 -8.73
C LEU A 434 12.53 -4.53 -9.05
N LEU A 435 11.61 -5.12 -8.28
CA LEU A 435 11.12 -6.49 -8.48
C LEU A 435 10.52 -6.68 -9.88
N ALA A 436 9.59 -5.81 -10.29
CA ALA A 436 8.93 -5.91 -11.59
C ALA A 436 9.93 -5.75 -12.75
N ILE A 437 10.81 -4.75 -12.69
CA ILE A 437 11.82 -4.51 -13.72
C ILE A 437 12.76 -5.73 -13.85
N THR A 438 13.24 -6.25 -12.73
CA THR A 438 14.15 -7.40 -12.72
C THR A 438 13.47 -8.65 -13.28
N GLN A 439 12.23 -8.92 -12.86
CA GLN A 439 11.45 -10.05 -13.35
C GLN A 439 11.12 -9.91 -14.84
N ASP A 440 10.68 -8.74 -15.29
CA ASP A 440 10.33 -8.49 -16.68
C ASP A 440 11.54 -8.65 -17.60
N ILE A 441 12.73 -8.21 -17.18
CA ILE A 441 13.97 -8.43 -17.94
C ILE A 441 14.29 -9.92 -18.09
N LEU A 442 14.09 -10.72 -17.03
CA LEU A 442 14.35 -12.16 -17.07
C LEU A 442 13.30 -12.94 -17.89
N ARG A 443 12.02 -12.55 -17.79
CA ARG A 443 10.89 -13.25 -18.44
C ARG A 443 10.66 -12.81 -19.88
N ALA A 444 10.59 -11.50 -20.10
CA ALA A 444 10.11 -10.87 -21.33
C ALA A 444 11.10 -9.86 -21.93
N GLY A 445 12.33 -9.80 -21.41
CA GLY A 445 13.40 -9.00 -21.98
C GLY A 445 13.73 -9.43 -23.42
N ARG A 446 14.52 -8.60 -24.13
CA ARG A 446 14.89 -8.88 -25.53
C ARG A 446 15.72 -10.16 -25.66
N VAL A 447 16.35 -10.57 -24.55
CA VAL A 447 17.14 -11.78 -24.43
C VAL A 447 16.43 -12.75 -23.49
N ARG A 448 16.30 -14.01 -23.91
CA ARG A 448 15.71 -15.09 -23.10
C ARG A 448 16.71 -15.65 -22.09
N TYR A 449 17.13 -14.83 -21.12
CA TYR A 449 18.17 -15.18 -20.15
C TYR A 449 17.91 -16.51 -19.44
N LEU A 450 16.65 -16.77 -19.04
CA LEU A 450 16.28 -18.01 -18.33
C LEU A 450 16.58 -19.30 -19.13
N LYS A 451 16.67 -19.22 -20.46
CA LYS A 451 16.96 -20.38 -21.34
C LYS A 451 18.44 -20.52 -21.72
N MET A 452 19.29 -19.63 -21.22
CA MET A 452 20.72 -19.63 -21.53
C MET A 452 21.52 -20.46 -20.53
N GLU A 453 22.75 -20.80 -20.90
CA GLU A 453 23.71 -21.40 -19.99
C GLU A 453 24.28 -20.35 -19.00
N PRO A 454 24.66 -20.74 -17.77
CA PRO A 454 25.36 -19.87 -16.84
C PRO A 454 26.63 -19.28 -17.46
N GLY A 455 26.88 -17.98 -17.24
CA GLY A 455 27.96 -17.23 -17.89
C GLY A 455 27.49 -15.98 -18.63
N VAL A 456 26.19 -15.88 -18.92
CA VAL A 456 25.59 -14.68 -19.52
C VAL A 456 25.18 -13.70 -18.43
N LEU A 457 25.49 -12.41 -18.62
CA LEU A 457 25.08 -11.32 -17.74
C LEU A 457 24.03 -10.43 -18.38
N VAL A 458 23.14 -9.90 -17.55
CA VAL A 458 22.21 -8.86 -17.97
C VAL A 458 22.96 -7.59 -18.25
N ARG A 459 22.72 -7.04 -19.44
CA ARG A 459 23.31 -5.78 -19.88
C ARG A 459 22.45 -4.60 -19.44
N PHE A 460 23.10 -3.48 -19.14
CA PHE A 460 22.41 -2.28 -18.68
C PHE A 460 21.45 -1.68 -19.73
N ASP A 461 21.67 -1.94 -21.02
CA ASP A 461 20.76 -1.51 -22.09
C ASP A 461 19.42 -2.25 -22.06
N GLU A 462 19.33 -3.46 -21.48
CA GLU A 462 18.03 -4.11 -21.21
C GLU A 462 17.23 -3.33 -20.15
N ILE A 463 17.90 -2.81 -19.12
CA ILE A 463 17.27 -1.99 -18.07
C ILE A 463 16.73 -0.70 -18.70
N TYR A 464 17.55 -0.02 -19.50
CA TYR A 464 17.10 1.16 -20.25
C TYR A 464 15.90 0.82 -21.15
N HIS A 465 15.97 -0.29 -21.89
CA HIS A 465 14.90 -0.68 -22.81
C HIS A 465 13.59 -0.96 -22.07
N ASN A 466 13.63 -1.75 -20.99
CA ASN A 466 12.47 -2.03 -20.15
C ASN A 466 11.83 -0.75 -19.59
N LEU A 467 12.66 0.21 -19.16
CA LEU A 467 12.19 1.52 -18.67
C LEU A 467 11.68 2.45 -19.79
N SER A 468 12.24 2.34 -21.00
CA SER A 468 11.86 3.15 -22.17
C SER A 468 10.62 2.61 -22.89
N GLY A 469 10.40 1.29 -22.84
CA GLY A 469 9.30 0.60 -23.48
C GLY A 469 8.06 0.56 -22.60
N GLU A 470 6.95 0.20 -23.23
CA GLU A 470 5.79 -0.33 -22.54
C GLU A 470 6.11 -1.77 -22.15
N GLY A 471 6.62 -1.99 -20.92
CA GLY A 471 6.72 -3.35 -20.36
C GLY A 471 5.38 -4.09 -20.45
N GLU A 472 5.38 -5.41 -20.25
CA GLU A 472 4.22 -6.31 -20.46
C GLU A 472 2.90 -5.87 -19.79
N VAL A 473 2.93 -4.91 -18.88
CA VAL A 473 1.74 -4.39 -18.18
C VAL A 473 0.95 -3.32 -18.97
N SER A 474 1.24 -3.12 -20.26
CA SER A 474 0.43 -2.29 -21.17
C SER A 474 -0.18 -3.10 -22.33
N GLN A 475 -0.57 -4.36 -22.11
CA GLN A 475 -1.41 -5.05 -23.10
C GLN A 475 -2.89 -4.71 -22.90
N MET A 476 -3.28 -3.50 -23.32
CA MET A 476 -4.60 -3.24 -23.93
C MET A 476 -4.66 -1.80 -24.47
N CYS A 477 -3.86 -1.49 -25.50
CA CYS A 477 -4.20 -0.46 -26.48
C CYS A 477 -3.38 -0.69 -27.75
N GLY A 478 -3.77 -1.70 -28.52
CA GLY A 478 -3.26 -1.89 -29.88
C GLY A 478 -3.80 -0.79 -30.79
N LEU A 479 -3.00 0.22 -31.09
CA LEU A 479 -3.15 1.04 -32.29
C LEU A 479 -1.81 1.08 -33.03
N ILE A 480 -1.85 0.40 -34.17
CA ILE A 480 -0.78 0.20 -35.15
C ILE A 480 -0.19 1.55 -35.57
N PHE A 481 1.12 1.74 -35.39
CA PHE A 481 1.89 2.71 -36.16
C PHE A 481 3.06 2.03 -36.86
N HIS A 482 2.94 1.86 -38.18
CA HIS A 482 4.05 1.58 -39.07
C HIS A 482 4.89 2.86 -39.25
N GLY A 483 6.20 2.80 -38.98
CA GLY A 483 7.14 3.85 -39.32
C GLY A 483 8.59 3.37 -39.19
N SER A 484 9.29 3.23 -40.32
CA SER A 484 10.67 2.72 -40.41
C SER A 484 11.71 3.63 -39.73
N PRO A 485 12.87 3.12 -39.26
CA PRO A 485 13.92 3.92 -38.66
C PRO A 485 14.87 4.49 -39.73
N ARG A 486 14.94 5.82 -39.87
CA ARG A 486 16.06 6.50 -40.53
C ARG A 486 16.95 7.15 -39.48
N TRP A 487 18.13 6.57 -39.35
CA TRP A 487 19.30 7.06 -38.65
C TRP A 487 19.66 8.48 -39.08
N CYS A 488 19.87 9.39 -38.13
CA CYS A 488 20.48 10.69 -38.38
C CYS A 488 21.92 10.67 -37.84
N LEU A 489 22.87 10.38 -38.73
CA LEU A 489 24.29 10.64 -38.53
C LEU A 489 24.52 12.15 -38.59
N MET A 490 24.98 12.75 -37.49
CA MET A 490 25.45 14.13 -37.47
C MET A 490 26.93 14.15 -37.91
N GLN A 491 27.17 14.57 -39.15
CA GLN A 491 28.51 14.90 -39.64
C GLN A 491 28.97 16.24 -39.05
N LEU A 492 30.12 16.21 -38.37
CA LEU A 492 30.95 17.37 -38.09
C LEU A 492 31.47 17.94 -39.42
N SER A 493 31.13 19.20 -39.74
CA SER A 493 31.89 20.00 -40.70
C SER A 493 32.18 21.38 -40.14
N SER A 494 33.46 21.70 -40.13
CA SER A 494 34.05 23.00 -39.84
C SER A 494 33.49 24.12 -40.74
N ARG A 495 33.38 25.33 -40.18
CA ARG A 495 33.78 26.56 -40.88
C ARG A 495 33.88 27.75 -39.93
N ARG A 496 35.05 28.38 -40.00
CA ARG A 496 35.42 29.69 -39.46
C ARG A 496 34.41 30.77 -39.89
N ARG A 497 34.10 31.69 -38.97
CA ARG A 497 34.47 33.10 -39.07
C ARG A 497 34.64 33.68 -37.68
#